data_AF-A0A512D6W3-F1
#
_entry.id   AF-A0A512D6W3-F1
#
_cell.length_a   1.000
_cell.length_b   1.000
_cell.length_c   1.000
_cell.angle_alpha   90.00
_cell.angle_beta   90.00
_cell.angle_gamma   90.00
#
_symmetry.space_group_name_H-M   'P 1'
#
loop_
_entity.id
_entity.type
_entity.pdbx_description
1 polymer ?
#
loop_
_entity_poly.entity_id
_entity_poly.type
_entity_poly.pdbx_seq_one_letter_code
_entity_poly.pdbx_strand_id
1 'polypeptide(L)'
;MTAPARDATTAPAAWITTIPPRSPRSTRRTVMRLVVLLAAAGVALGLLVVFVAAPHTSGLPLDPDDAGRGGGRAVAEVLRQQGVDVTVVRSVGDLERTLDSSGPRHDWTVVMADASYLGPGAAERLTRAVEQIRRFVLVEPDDIELQDLALPLTVTDGGTRSLTAECTTAVAATRDRLEASWRSYASVDGATPSRSAAGATFCFPNAQPTGTTAGGVSRPSGPSGSTEATRDASTARPSGALVLLPAQGAAPETVVLGSARAVSNGQVLDGAHAALALRALGATQHLLWYVPGVSDLDAADPSGQQVADPGRRVPEWLPPAAWLLGAAVVAFALARGRRLGRLVTEPLPIVVRASETTEARGRLYHRAADRPFAARVLRVGTRTRLADRLGLPRSTPVVSLVDAASRASGTPRSSVEQLLDGPDPTTDRDLLLLSQELADIEESVRDA
;
A
#
# COMPACT_ATOMS: atom_id res chain seq x y z
N MET A 1 -69.11 50.25 61.40
CA MET A 1 -68.01 50.52 60.44
C MET A 1 -66.76 50.85 61.23
N THR A 2 -65.85 49.88 61.37
CA THR A 2 -64.38 49.97 61.34
C THR A 2 -63.83 48.63 61.85
N ALA A 3 -63.20 47.88 60.95
CA ALA A 3 -62.63 46.55 61.20
C ALA A 3 -61.24 46.66 61.86
N PRO A 4 -60.84 45.71 62.71
CA PRO A 4 -59.48 45.69 63.24
C PRO A 4 -58.50 45.11 62.21
N ALA A 5 -57.39 45.82 62.01
CA ALA A 5 -56.25 45.39 61.20
C ALA A 5 -55.56 44.19 61.86
N ARG A 6 -55.39 43.09 61.11
CA ARG A 6 -54.50 41.99 61.47
C ARG A 6 -53.12 42.30 60.92
N ASP A 7 -52.16 42.52 61.82
CA ASP A 7 -50.74 42.50 61.48
C ASP A 7 -50.33 41.05 61.20
N ALA A 8 -50.33 40.68 59.91
CA ALA A 8 -49.68 39.47 59.45
C ALA A 8 -48.18 39.78 59.28
N THR A 9 -47.37 39.38 60.26
CA THR A 9 -45.91 39.38 60.16
C THR A 9 -45.49 38.41 59.05
N THR A 10 -45.21 38.93 57.86
CA THR A 10 -44.64 38.17 56.74
C THR A 10 -43.18 37.85 57.05
N ALA A 11 -42.92 36.61 57.49
CA ALA A 11 -41.57 36.05 57.45
C ALA A 11 -41.10 35.96 55.98
N PRO A 12 -39.88 36.39 55.63
CA PRO A 12 -39.37 36.18 54.29
C PRO A 12 -39.13 34.68 54.07
N ALA A 13 -39.84 34.10 53.10
CA ALA A 13 -39.60 32.73 52.65
C ALA A 13 -38.19 32.63 52.06
N ALA A 14 -37.26 32.05 52.84
CA ALA A 14 -35.92 31.71 52.38
C ALA A 14 -36.02 30.54 51.39
N TRP A 15 -36.01 30.84 50.10
CA TRP A 15 -35.88 29.84 49.05
C TRP A 15 -34.42 29.35 49.04
N ILE A 16 -34.19 28.18 49.61
CA ILE A 16 -32.93 27.46 49.48
C ILE A 16 -32.79 27.09 47.99
N THR A 17 -31.82 27.72 47.31
CA THR A 17 -31.41 27.27 45.98
C THR A 17 -30.55 26.03 46.13
N THR A 18 -31.15 24.85 46.12
CA THR A 18 -30.42 23.60 45.91
C THR A 18 -29.90 23.55 44.47
N ILE A 19 -28.61 23.82 44.29
CA ILE A 19 -27.89 23.61 43.03
C ILE A 19 -27.80 22.09 42.81
N PRO A 20 -28.33 21.52 41.70
CA PRO A 20 -28.22 20.08 41.44
C PRO A 20 -26.76 19.68 41.17
N PRO A 21 -26.36 18.42 41.49
CA PRO A 21 -25.00 17.95 41.27
C PRO A 21 -24.64 17.94 39.77
N ARG A 22 -23.45 18.45 39.45
CA ARG A 22 -22.91 18.46 38.07
C ARG A 22 -22.74 17.04 37.54
N SER A 23 -23.30 16.76 36.37
CA SER A 23 -23.03 15.52 35.63
C SER A 23 -21.59 15.49 35.07
N PRO A 24 -20.92 14.33 35.01
CA PRO A 24 -19.52 14.23 34.60
C PRO A 24 -19.44 14.24 33.07
N ARG A 25 -19.43 15.42 32.44
CA ARG A 25 -19.25 15.56 30.98
C ARG A 25 -17.81 15.87 30.55
N SER A 26 -16.82 15.79 31.45
CA SER A 26 -15.40 16.05 31.12
C SER A 26 -14.60 14.82 30.70
N THR A 27 -15.01 13.60 31.06
CA THR A 27 -14.24 12.37 30.80
C THR A 27 -14.25 11.95 29.32
N ARG A 28 -15.32 12.24 28.57
CA ARG A 28 -15.46 11.82 27.16
C ARG A 28 -14.42 12.47 26.23
N ARG A 29 -13.97 13.70 26.53
CA ARG A 29 -12.99 14.43 25.70
C ARG A 29 -11.55 13.95 25.95
N THR A 30 -11.23 13.53 27.17
CA THR A 30 -9.91 12.99 27.53
C THR A 30 -9.73 11.57 27.00
N VAL A 31 -10.78 10.75 27.10
CA VAL A 31 -10.79 9.39 26.53
C VAL A 31 -10.65 9.45 25.00
N MET A 32 -11.34 10.37 24.32
CA MET A 32 -11.23 10.52 22.87
C MET A 32 -9.81 10.90 22.42
N ARG A 33 -9.07 11.71 23.20
CA ARG A 33 -7.67 12.05 22.89
C ARG A 33 -6.73 10.87 23.04
N LEU A 34 -6.95 10.04 24.07
CA LEU A 34 -6.11 8.86 24.32
C LEU A 34 -6.34 7.78 23.26
N VAL A 35 -7.58 7.60 22.81
CA VAL A 35 -7.93 6.68 21.72
C VAL A 35 -7.27 7.08 20.39
N VAL A 36 -7.28 8.37 20.06
CA VAL A 36 -6.63 8.86 18.82
C VAL A 36 -5.11 8.66 18.86
N LEU A 37 -4.47 8.89 20.02
CA LEU A 37 -3.02 8.68 20.18
C LEU A 37 -2.64 7.19 20.07
N LEU A 38 -3.42 6.28 20.69
CA LEU A 38 -3.19 4.85 20.58
C LEU A 38 -3.41 4.33 19.15
N ALA A 39 -4.42 4.84 18.45
CA ALA A 39 -4.66 4.49 17.05
C ALA A 39 -3.48 4.93 16.15
N ALA A 40 -2.97 6.14 16.34
CA ALA A 40 -1.81 6.63 15.59
C ALA A 40 -0.54 5.80 15.87
N ALA A 41 -0.30 5.43 17.13
CA ALA A 41 0.83 4.56 17.50
C ALA A 41 0.71 3.16 16.89
N GLY A 42 -0.51 2.59 16.86
CA GLY A 42 -0.77 1.29 16.23
C GLY A 42 -0.53 1.30 14.72
N VAL A 43 -0.94 2.37 14.01
CA VAL A 43 -0.68 2.53 12.57
C VAL A 43 0.81 2.68 12.31
N ALA A 44 1.54 3.46 13.11
CA ALA A 44 2.98 3.64 12.98
C ALA A 44 3.74 2.31 13.21
N LEU A 45 3.35 1.54 14.23
CA LEU A 45 3.93 0.23 14.50
C LEU A 45 3.60 -0.77 13.37
N GLY A 46 2.38 -0.74 12.84
CA GLY A 46 1.99 -1.57 11.69
C GLY A 46 2.80 -1.23 10.43
N LEU A 47 3.01 0.04 10.13
CA LEU A 47 3.86 0.48 9.02
C LEU A 47 5.33 0.08 9.21
N LEU A 48 5.85 0.17 10.44
CA LEU A 48 7.20 -0.26 10.78
C LEU A 48 7.36 -1.78 10.62
N VAL A 49 6.39 -2.58 11.08
CA VAL A 49 6.39 -4.03 10.93
C VAL A 49 6.31 -4.42 9.45
N VAL A 50 5.47 -3.76 8.65
CA VAL A 50 5.42 -3.98 7.20
C VAL A 50 6.75 -3.62 6.53
N PHE A 51 7.38 -2.51 6.93
CA PHE A 51 8.67 -2.09 6.40
C PHE A 51 9.81 -3.07 6.75
N VAL A 52 9.82 -3.63 7.97
CA VAL A 52 10.86 -4.56 8.43
C VAL A 52 10.61 -5.99 7.95
N ALA A 53 9.35 -6.43 7.85
CA ALA A 53 8.98 -7.81 7.53
C ALA A 53 8.65 -8.04 6.05
N ALA A 54 8.58 -6.98 5.22
CA ALA A 54 8.39 -7.15 3.78
C ALA A 54 9.58 -7.93 3.19
N PRO A 55 9.36 -9.12 2.61
CA PRO A 55 10.42 -9.82 1.90
C PRO A 55 10.93 -8.89 0.81
N HIS A 56 12.25 -8.72 0.76
CA HIS A 56 12.90 -7.90 -0.24
C HIS A 56 12.82 -8.66 -1.57
N THR A 57 11.65 -8.65 -2.22
CA THR A 57 11.57 -9.08 -3.62
C THR A 57 12.28 -8.00 -4.41
N SER A 58 13.54 -8.27 -4.73
CA SER A 58 14.26 -7.53 -5.75
C SER A 58 13.44 -7.64 -7.03
N GLY A 59 12.77 -6.55 -7.43
CA GLY A 59 12.11 -6.49 -8.74
C GLY A 59 13.11 -6.44 -9.91
N LEU A 60 14.33 -6.94 -9.70
CA LEU A 60 15.41 -7.02 -10.65
C LEU A 60 15.15 -8.23 -11.56
N PRO A 61 15.22 -8.06 -12.89
CA PRO A 61 15.08 -9.17 -13.83
C PRO A 61 16.03 -10.32 -13.50
N LEU A 62 15.51 -11.55 -13.58
CA LEU A 62 16.25 -12.81 -13.39
C LEU A 62 16.94 -12.98 -12.03
N ASP A 63 16.50 -12.24 -11.02
CA ASP A 63 17.03 -12.40 -9.67
C ASP A 63 16.64 -13.79 -9.09
N PRO A 64 17.59 -14.60 -8.58
CA PRO A 64 17.32 -15.92 -8.02
C PRO A 64 16.52 -15.88 -6.71
N ASP A 65 16.38 -14.71 -6.06
CA ASP A 65 15.54 -14.52 -4.88
C ASP A 65 14.10 -14.12 -5.25
N ASP A 66 13.86 -13.65 -6.48
CA ASP A 66 12.55 -13.24 -6.96
C ASP A 66 11.72 -14.44 -7.49
N ALA A 67 10.58 -14.68 -6.85
CA ALA A 67 9.59 -15.69 -7.26
C ALA A 67 8.61 -15.18 -8.33
N GLY A 68 8.68 -13.89 -8.68
CA GLY A 68 7.87 -13.28 -9.73
C GLY A 68 8.13 -13.89 -11.11
N ARG A 69 7.25 -13.61 -12.09
CA ARG A 69 7.37 -14.16 -13.45
C ARG A 69 8.69 -13.81 -14.13
N GLY A 70 9.29 -12.67 -13.80
CA GLY A 70 10.55 -12.19 -14.34
C GLY A 70 11.79 -12.63 -13.56
N GLY A 71 11.65 -13.24 -12.38
CA GLY A 71 12.76 -13.70 -11.55
C GLY A 71 13.38 -15.02 -12.02
N GLY A 72 14.49 -15.43 -11.40
CA GLY A 72 15.25 -16.65 -11.70
C GLY A 72 15.14 -17.77 -10.65
N ARG A 73 14.32 -17.57 -9.61
CA ARG A 73 14.22 -18.49 -8.46
C ARG A 73 13.92 -19.95 -8.80
N ALA A 74 13.10 -20.21 -9.80
CA ALA A 74 12.74 -21.56 -10.22
C ALA A 74 13.99 -22.34 -10.69
N VAL A 75 14.82 -21.72 -11.53
CA VAL A 75 16.08 -22.33 -12.00
C VAL A 75 17.06 -22.49 -10.84
N ALA A 76 17.21 -21.46 -10.00
CA ALA A 76 18.10 -21.51 -8.84
C ALA A 76 17.74 -22.64 -7.87
N GLU A 77 16.44 -22.84 -7.61
CA GLU A 77 15.97 -23.90 -6.71
C GLU A 77 16.17 -25.29 -7.32
N VAL A 78 15.91 -25.47 -8.62
CA VAL A 78 16.18 -26.75 -9.30
C VAL A 78 17.68 -27.07 -9.26
N LEU A 79 18.55 -26.08 -9.51
CA LEU A 79 20.01 -26.27 -9.40
C LEU A 79 20.42 -26.71 -7.99
N ARG A 80 19.87 -26.07 -6.95
CA ARG A 80 20.10 -26.47 -5.54
C ARG A 80 19.64 -27.91 -5.28
N GLN A 81 18.48 -28.30 -5.79
CA GLN A 81 17.97 -29.67 -5.66
C GLN A 81 18.83 -30.69 -6.41
N GLN A 82 19.52 -30.28 -7.48
CA GLN A 82 20.50 -31.10 -8.21
C GLN A 82 21.90 -31.07 -7.56
N GLY A 83 22.06 -30.47 -6.38
CA GLY A 83 23.32 -30.45 -5.63
C GLY A 83 24.30 -29.36 -6.06
N VAL A 84 23.86 -28.35 -6.80
CA VAL A 84 24.66 -27.15 -7.09
C VAL A 84 24.49 -26.16 -5.94
N ASP A 85 25.61 -25.74 -5.36
CA ASP A 85 25.66 -24.67 -4.37
C ASP A 85 25.51 -23.30 -5.06
N VAL A 86 24.32 -22.70 -4.94
CA VAL A 86 23.97 -21.43 -5.59
C VAL A 86 24.12 -20.28 -4.60
N THR A 87 25.21 -19.54 -4.74
CA THR A 87 25.52 -18.33 -3.97
C THR A 87 25.15 -17.08 -4.76
N VAL A 88 24.36 -16.18 -4.16
CA VAL A 88 23.94 -14.92 -4.80
C VAL A 88 24.83 -13.79 -4.31
N VAL A 89 25.40 -12.99 -5.22
CA VAL A 89 26.18 -11.80 -4.87
C VAL A 89 25.68 -10.59 -5.63
N ARG A 90 25.71 -9.43 -4.98
CA ARG A 90 25.09 -8.18 -5.47
C ARG A 90 26.07 -7.05 -5.76
N SER A 91 27.38 -7.36 -5.71
CA SER A 91 28.45 -6.44 -6.08
C SER A 91 29.65 -7.20 -6.67
N VAL A 92 30.45 -6.55 -7.52
CA VAL A 92 31.72 -7.15 -8.00
C VAL A 92 32.69 -7.39 -6.84
N GLY A 93 32.70 -6.54 -5.82
CA GLY A 93 33.56 -6.72 -4.66
C GLY A 93 33.18 -7.95 -3.82
N ASP A 94 31.90 -8.29 -3.76
CA ASP A 94 31.41 -9.49 -3.08
C ASP A 94 31.76 -10.74 -3.88
N LEU A 95 31.66 -10.66 -5.21
CA LEU A 95 32.10 -11.69 -6.14
C LEU A 95 33.60 -12.00 -5.97
N GLU A 96 34.45 -10.97 -6.02
CA GLU A 96 35.90 -11.08 -5.83
C GLU A 96 36.23 -11.77 -4.50
N ARG A 97 35.66 -11.27 -3.40
CA ARG A 97 35.87 -11.85 -2.06
C ARG A 97 35.42 -13.30 -1.98
N THR A 98 34.31 -13.66 -2.62
CA THR A 98 33.80 -15.03 -2.60
C THR A 98 34.73 -15.97 -3.37
N LEU A 99 35.14 -15.58 -4.59
CA LEU A 99 36.07 -16.36 -5.41
C LEU A 99 37.47 -16.49 -4.79
N ASP A 100 37.95 -15.46 -4.08
CA ASP A 100 39.26 -15.49 -3.41
C ASP A 100 39.27 -16.33 -2.12
N SER A 101 38.14 -16.41 -1.42
CA SER A 101 38.03 -17.14 -0.16
C SER A 101 37.58 -18.59 -0.31
N SER A 102 37.03 -18.96 -1.47
CA SER A 102 36.30 -20.22 -1.64
C SER A 102 36.95 -21.14 -2.67
N GLY A 103 38.05 -21.80 -2.27
CA GLY A 103 38.65 -22.91 -3.02
C GLY A 103 39.24 -22.53 -4.39
N PRO A 104 39.51 -23.53 -5.25
CA PRO A 104 40.07 -23.29 -6.58
C PRO A 104 39.07 -22.60 -7.52
N ARG A 105 39.49 -21.52 -8.18
CA ARG A 105 38.65 -20.74 -9.11
C ARG A 105 38.03 -21.58 -10.23
N HIS A 106 38.73 -22.61 -10.71
CA HIS A 106 38.27 -23.48 -11.80
C HIS A 106 37.11 -24.42 -11.43
N ASP A 107 36.63 -24.40 -10.19
CA ASP A 107 35.42 -25.12 -9.77
C ASP A 107 34.15 -24.25 -9.84
N TRP A 108 34.29 -22.96 -10.17
CA TRP A 108 33.21 -22.00 -10.17
C TRP A 108 32.61 -21.78 -11.57
N THR A 109 31.28 -21.73 -11.61
CA THR A 109 30.51 -21.13 -12.69
C THR A 109 29.99 -19.79 -12.20
N VAL A 110 30.18 -18.72 -12.96
CA VAL A 110 29.62 -17.40 -12.65
C VAL A 110 28.56 -17.08 -13.69
N VAL A 111 27.36 -16.70 -13.25
CA VAL A 111 26.30 -16.21 -14.14
C VAL A 111 26.01 -14.75 -13.85
N MET A 112 25.87 -13.96 -14.92
CA MET A 112 25.31 -12.62 -14.87
C MET A 112 24.10 -12.57 -15.80
N ALA A 113 22.95 -12.23 -15.21
CA ALA A 113 21.66 -12.35 -15.87
C ALA A 113 21.09 -11.02 -16.40
N ASP A 114 21.51 -9.90 -15.80
CA ASP A 114 21.16 -8.53 -16.20
C ASP A 114 22.35 -7.64 -15.84
N ALA A 115 22.85 -6.84 -16.78
CA ALA A 115 23.96 -5.93 -16.52
C ALA A 115 23.56 -4.45 -16.56
N SER A 116 22.27 -4.14 -16.46
CA SER A 116 21.73 -2.77 -16.41
C SER A 116 22.38 -1.86 -15.35
N TYR A 117 22.98 -2.43 -14.31
CA TYR A 117 23.68 -1.71 -13.24
C TYR A 117 25.20 -1.88 -13.23
N LEU A 118 25.79 -2.47 -14.28
CA LEU A 118 27.22 -2.68 -14.39
C LEU A 118 27.87 -1.45 -15.06
N GLY A 119 28.60 -0.65 -14.29
CA GLY A 119 29.41 0.44 -14.84
C GLY A 119 30.73 -0.04 -15.47
N PRO A 120 31.39 0.74 -16.34
CA PRO A 120 32.61 0.33 -17.04
C PRO A 120 33.75 -0.12 -16.11
N GLY A 121 33.93 0.55 -14.97
CA GLY A 121 34.94 0.17 -13.97
C GLY A 121 34.61 -1.17 -13.27
N ALA A 122 33.33 -1.44 -13.02
CA ALA A 122 32.89 -2.73 -12.50
C ALA A 122 33.05 -3.84 -13.53
N ALA A 123 32.77 -3.57 -14.81
CA ALA A 123 32.96 -4.53 -15.90
C ALA A 123 34.43 -4.95 -16.04
N GLU A 124 35.37 -4.02 -15.93
CA GLU A 124 36.81 -4.32 -15.97
C GLU A 124 37.26 -5.18 -14.78
N ARG A 125 36.79 -4.83 -13.57
CA ARG A 125 37.07 -5.62 -12.35
C ARG A 125 36.46 -7.01 -12.44
N LEU A 126 35.20 -7.12 -12.84
CA LEU A 126 34.52 -8.40 -13.03
C LEU A 126 35.29 -9.27 -14.00
N THR A 127 35.67 -8.69 -15.13
CA THR A 127 36.44 -9.36 -16.17
C THR A 127 37.72 -9.98 -15.63
N ARG A 128 38.45 -9.28 -14.76
CA ARG A 128 39.63 -9.81 -14.05
C ARG A 128 39.23 -10.85 -12.99
N ALA A 129 38.15 -10.60 -12.28
CA ALA A 129 37.65 -11.47 -11.21
C ALA A 129 37.17 -12.83 -11.72
N VAL A 130 36.69 -12.93 -12.95
CA VAL A 130 36.29 -14.20 -13.58
C VAL A 130 37.44 -14.89 -14.31
N GLU A 131 38.67 -14.38 -14.26
CA GLU A 131 39.81 -15.10 -14.79
C GLU A 131 39.99 -16.44 -14.05
N GLN A 132 40.37 -17.47 -14.82
CA GLN A 132 40.63 -18.83 -14.34
C GLN A 132 39.42 -19.60 -13.76
N ILE A 133 38.20 -19.06 -13.86
CA ILE A 133 37.00 -19.84 -13.52
C ILE A 133 36.69 -20.88 -14.59
N ARG A 134 35.80 -21.85 -14.28
CA ARG A 134 35.44 -22.88 -15.27
C ARG A 134 34.67 -22.28 -16.44
N ARG A 135 33.66 -21.48 -16.10
CA ARG A 135 32.65 -20.99 -17.03
C ARG A 135 32.07 -19.65 -16.57
N PHE A 136 31.96 -18.71 -17.51
CA PHE A 136 31.24 -17.46 -17.35
C PHE A 136 29.99 -17.47 -18.24
N VAL A 137 28.80 -17.30 -17.65
CA VAL A 137 27.52 -17.31 -18.37
C VAL A 137 26.93 -15.91 -18.38
N LEU A 138 26.65 -15.39 -19.57
CA LEU A 138 25.99 -14.11 -19.80
C LEU A 138 24.62 -14.36 -20.38
N VAL A 139 23.58 -13.79 -19.77
CA VAL A 139 22.21 -13.92 -20.24
C VAL A 139 21.77 -12.65 -20.94
N GLU A 140 21.42 -12.79 -22.21
CA GLU A 140 20.90 -11.78 -23.12
C GLU A 140 21.68 -10.44 -23.13
N PRO A 141 23.03 -10.44 -23.16
CA PRO A 141 23.77 -9.19 -23.10
C PRO A 141 23.48 -8.30 -24.32
N ASP A 142 23.57 -6.99 -24.13
CA ASP A 142 23.50 -6.00 -25.21
C ASP A 142 24.90 -5.59 -25.75
N ASP A 143 24.95 -4.76 -26.79
CA ASP A 143 26.23 -4.35 -27.39
C ASP A 143 27.13 -3.55 -26.43
N ILE A 144 26.54 -2.77 -25.50
CA ILE A 144 27.30 -1.98 -24.52
C ILE A 144 27.97 -2.95 -23.55
N GLU A 145 27.22 -3.92 -23.04
CA GLU A 145 27.72 -4.93 -22.10
C GLU A 145 28.79 -5.82 -22.75
N LEU A 146 28.60 -6.22 -24.01
CA LEU A 146 29.62 -6.95 -24.77
C LEU A 146 30.91 -6.13 -24.93
N GLN A 147 30.79 -4.83 -25.18
CA GLN A 147 31.93 -3.92 -25.32
C GLN A 147 32.66 -3.70 -23.99
N ASP A 148 31.92 -3.43 -22.91
CA ASP A 148 32.47 -3.19 -21.57
C ASP A 148 33.16 -4.45 -21.00
N LEU A 149 32.64 -5.64 -21.33
CA LEU A 149 33.27 -6.93 -21.02
C LEU A 149 34.35 -7.34 -22.04
N ALA A 150 34.67 -6.47 -23.01
CA ALA A 150 35.65 -6.71 -24.06
C ALA A 150 35.47 -8.07 -24.77
N LEU A 151 34.22 -8.47 -25.02
CA LEU A 151 33.89 -9.71 -25.72
C LEU A 151 33.93 -9.52 -27.24
N PRO A 152 34.43 -10.51 -28.00
CA PRO A 152 34.59 -10.40 -29.45
C PRO A 152 33.28 -10.64 -30.22
N LEU A 153 32.16 -10.10 -29.70
CA LEU A 153 30.81 -10.35 -30.19
C LEU A 153 30.06 -9.02 -30.39
N THR A 154 29.09 -9.04 -31.29
CA THR A 154 28.11 -7.96 -31.46
C THR A 154 26.72 -8.57 -31.66
N VAL A 155 25.69 -7.85 -31.22
CA VAL A 155 24.29 -8.21 -31.45
C VAL A 155 23.96 -7.98 -32.91
N THR A 156 23.49 -9.03 -33.59
CA THR A 156 23.13 -8.96 -35.01
C THR A 156 21.65 -8.81 -35.26
N ASP A 157 20.81 -9.42 -34.43
CA ASP A 157 19.36 -9.46 -34.61
C ASP A 157 18.67 -9.79 -33.29
N GLY A 158 17.35 -9.64 -33.27
CA GLY A 158 16.52 -10.15 -32.20
C GLY A 158 15.14 -10.55 -32.70
N GLY A 159 14.49 -11.48 -32.03
CA GLY A 159 13.25 -12.04 -32.52
C GLY A 159 12.34 -12.67 -31.46
N THR A 160 11.08 -12.80 -31.82
CA THR A 160 10.03 -13.43 -30.99
C THR A 160 9.57 -14.79 -31.53
N ARG A 161 10.13 -15.24 -32.65
CA ARG A 161 9.83 -16.55 -33.24
C ARG A 161 10.67 -17.64 -32.58
N SER A 162 10.20 -18.88 -32.61
CA SER A 162 10.97 -20.04 -32.14
C SER A 162 12.22 -20.25 -33.00
N LEU A 163 13.38 -20.45 -32.38
CA LEU A 163 14.59 -20.93 -33.04
C LEU A 163 14.82 -22.40 -32.72
N THR A 164 15.41 -23.13 -33.66
CA THR A 164 15.81 -24.53 -33.46
C THR A 164 17.32 -24.64 -33.47
N ALA A 165 17.89 -25.39 -32.53
CA ALA A 165 19.31 -25.65 -32.48
C ALA A 165 19.73 -26.56 -33.65
N GLU A 166 20.72 -26.09 -34.41
CA GLU A 166 21.41 -26.84 -35.47
C GLU A 166 22.79 -27.34 -35.03
N CYS A 167 23.05 -27.33 -33.72
CA CYS A 167 24.32 -27.72 -33.11
C CYS A 167 24.12 -28.77 -32.02
N THR A 168 25.20 -29.46 -31.63
CA THR A 168 25.29 -30.20 -30.38
C THR A 168 26.53 -29.74 -29.63
N THR A 169 26.34 -29.21 -28.42
CA THR A 169 27.37 -28.68 -27.53
C THR A 169 27.11 -29.15 -26.09
N ALA A 170 27.94 -28.71 -25.14
CA ALA A 170 27.68 -28.95 -23.72
C ALA A 170 26.38 -28.29 -23.22
N VAL A 171 25.90 -27.25 -23.91
CA VAL A 171 24.75 -26.43 -23.48
C VAL A 171 23.50 -26.69 -24.30
N ALA A 172 23.62 -26.95 -25.61
CA ALA A 172 22.49 -27.18 -26.52
C ALA A 172 22.61 -28.52 -27.25
N ALA A 173 21.49 -29.15 -27.55
CA ALA A 173 21.40 -30.36 -28.35
C ALA A 173 20.64 -30.09 -29.65
N THR A 174 20.91 -30.87 -30.69
CA THR A 174 20.23 -30.71 -31.97
C THR A 174 18.72 -30.86 -31.79
N ARG A 175 17.95 -29.95 -32.40
CA ARG A 175 16.48 -29.82 -32.28
C ARG A 175 15.96 -29.22 -30.97
N ASP A 176 16.81 -28.78 -30.05
CA ASP A 176 16.36 -27.93 -28.94
C ASP A 176 15.64 -26.70 -29.51
N ARG A 177 14.56 -26.27 -28.85
CA ARG A 177 13.78 -25.10 -29.26
C ARG A 177 13.91 -23.98 -28.25
N LEU A 178 14.34 -22.82 -28.73
CA LEU A 178 14.38 -21.56 -27.99
C LEU A 178 13.14 -20.76 -28.38
N GLU A 179 12.19 -20.63 -27.46
CA GLU A 179 10.87 -20.05 -27.70
C GLU A 179 10.84 -18.57 -27.32
N ALA A 180 10.67 -17.70 -28.31
CA ALA A 180 10.38 -16.27 -28.18
C ALA A 180 11.38 -15.39 -27.37
N SER A 181 11.65 -14.19 -27.87
CA SER A 181 12.53 -13.17 -27.28
C SER A 181 13.94 -13.68 -27.11
N TRP A 182 14.67 -13.58 -28.22
CA TRP A 182 16.09 -13.88 -28.27
C TRP A 182 16.84 -12.74 -28.97
N ARG A 183 18.11 -12.61 -28.66
CA ARG A 183 19.14 -11.87 -29.38
C ARG A 183 20.10 -12.85 -30.03
N SER A 184 20.50 -12.59 -31.27
CA SER A 184 21.56 -13.34 -31.94
C SER A 184 22.84 -12.53 -31.95
N TYR A 185 23.96 -13.24 -31.90
CA TYR A 185 25.29 -12.65 -31.84
C TYR A 185 26.16 -13.21 -32.97
N ALA A 186 27.05 -12.38 -33.49
CA ALA A 186 28.11 -12.79 -34.41
C ALA A 186 29.47 -12.31 -33.92
N SER A 187 30.54 -12.97 -34.40
CA SER A 187 31.91 -12.56 -34.11
C SER A 187 32.27 -11.24 -34.77
N VAL A 188 33.05 -10.42 -34.06
CA VAL A 188 33.67 -9.20 -34.60
C VAL A 188 35.13 -9.49 -34.95
N ASP A 189 35.52 -9.18 -36.19
CA ASP A 189 36.91 -9.25 -36.64
C ASP A 189 37.71 -8.09 -35.99
N GLY A 190 38.86 -8.38 -35.37
CA GLY A 190 39.73 -7.34 -34.76
C GLY A 190 39.65 -7.21 -33.24
N ALA A 191 39.04 -8.19 -32.55
CA ALA A 191 39.13 -8.26 -31.09
C ALA A 191 40.60 -8.35 -30.62
N THR A 192 40.89 -7.80 -29.43
CA THR A 192 42.24 -7.82 -28.85
C THR A 192 42.81 -9.24 -28.77
N PRO A 193 44.15 -9.43 -28.87
CA PRO A 193 44.77 -10.77 -28.93
C PRO A 193 44.40 -11.69 -27.76
N SER A 194 44.02 -11.11 -26.63
CA SER A 194 43.63 -11.80 -25.40
C SER A 194 42.20 -12.35 -25.39
N ARG A 195 41.30 -11.94 -26.31
CA ARG A 195 39.94 -12.48 -26.46
C ARG A 195 39.53 -12.54 -27.91
N SER A 196 39.83 -13.66 -28.56
CA SER A 196 39.44 -13.91 -29.94
C SER A 196 38.14 -14.71 -30.02
N ALA A 197 37.31 -14.43 -31.02
CA ALA A 197 36.20 -15.32 -31.38
C ALA A 197 36.65 -16.58 -32.14
N ALA A 198 37.96 -16.82 -32.26
CA ALA A 198 38.50 -18.05 -32.84
C ALA A 198 37.99 -19.29 -32.07
N GLY A 199 37.39 -20.23 -32.80
CA GLY A 199 36.78 -21.43 -32.23
C GLY A 199 35.42 -21.20 -31.57
N ALA A 200 34.82 -20.01 -31.71
CA ALA A 200 33.47 -19.76 -31.24
C ALA A 200 32.46 -20.69 -31.94
N THR A 201 31.57 -21.29 -31.16
CA THR A 201 30.46 -22.09 -31.68
C THR A 201 29.17 -21.29 -31.57
N PHE A 202 28.49 -21.09 -32.70
CA PHE A 202 27.20 -20.42 -32.77
C PHE A 202 26.09 -21.45 -32.94
N CYS A 203 25.02 -21.31 -32.15
CA CYS A 203 23.86 -22.19 -32.20
C CYS A 203 22.57 -21.39 -32.19
N PHE A 204 21.47 -22.04 -32.60
CA PHE A 204 20.20 -21.37 -32.89
C PHE A 204 20.39 -20.28 -33.96
N PRO A 205 20.75 -20.66 -35.20
CA PRO A 205 20.95 -19.70 -36.27
C PRO A 205 19.63 -19.02 -36.62
N ASN A 206 19.68 -17.72 -36.85
CA ASN A 206 18.58 -16.97 -37.44
C ASN A 206 18.74 -16.97 -38.96
N ALA A 207 18.24 -18.01 -39.62
CA ALA A 207 18.07 -17.97 -41.08
C ALA A 207 16.91 -17.03 -41.41
N GLN A 208 17.12 -15.72 -41.36
CA GLN A 208 16.19 -14.82 -42.03
C GLN A 208 16.37 -15.02 -43.54
N PRO A 209 15.32 -15.42 -44.29
CA PRO A 209 15.36 -15.29 -45.72
C PRO A 209 15.57 -13.81 -46.02
N THR A 210 16.69 -13.49 -46.68
CA THR A 210 17.02 -12.14 -47.15
C THR A 210 15.86 -11.62 -48.00
N GLY A 211 15.02 -10.78 -47.40
CA GLY A 211 13.90 -10.15 -48.08
C GLY A 211 12.60 -10.25 -47.28
N THR A 212 12.44 -9.41 -46.26
CA THR A 212 11.20 -8.65 -45.96
C THR A 212 11.52 -7.74 -44.78
N THR A 213 11.74 -6.45 -45.05
CA THR A 213 11.81 -5.39 -44.04
C THR A 213 10.46 -5.25 -43.35
N ALA A 214 10.33 -5.77 -42.13
CA ALA A 214 9.21 -5.50 -41.24
C ALA A 214 9.61 -4.42 -40.23
N GLY A 215 9.27 -3.17 -40.55
CA GLY A 215 8.94 -2.08 -39.62
C GLY A 215 9.79 -1.90 -38.35
N GLY A 216 11.04 -1.47 -38.48
CA GLY A 216 11.76 -0.75 -37.43
C GLY A 216 11.90 0.73 -37.84
N VAL A 217 11.49 1.65 -36.97
CA VAL A 217 11.58 3.09 -37.20
C VAL A 217 13.06 3.52 -37.13
N SER A 218 13.75 3.47 -38.27
CA SER A 218 15.07 4.09 -38.42
C SER A 218 14.90 5.59 -38.63
N ARG A 219 15.47 6.37 -37.71
CA ARG A 219 15.57 7.84 -37.81
C ARG A 219 16.61 8.18 -38.90
N PRO A 220 16.27 8.93 -39.97
CA PRO A 220 17.22 9.20 -41.04
C PRO A 220 18.22 10.28 -40.62
N SER A 221 19.52 9.99 -40.73
CA SER A 221 20.59 10.98 -40.67
C SER A 221 21.43 10.91 -41.95
N GLY A 222 21.36 11.96 -42.78
CA GLY A 222 22.39 12.34 -43.76
C GLY A 222 22.36 11.68 -45.15
N PRO A 223 22.74 12.40 -46.22
CA PRO A 223 22.34 12.06 -47.59
C PRO A 223 23.33 11.17 -48.35
N SER A 224 22.74 10.18 -49.05
CA SER A 224 23.10 9.61 -50.35
C SER A 224 24.57 9.52 -50.78
N GLY A 225 25.08 8.30 -50.73
CA GLY A 225 26.05 7.75 -51.69
C GLY A 225 25.62 6.32 -52.03
N SER A 226 24.79 6.17 -53.07
CA SER A 226 24.35 4.85 -53.56
C SER A 226 25.50 4.14 -54.27
N THR A 227 26.12 3.20 -53.58
CA THR A 227 26.71 2.02 -54.23
C THR A 227 25.87 0.84 -53.81
N GLU A 228 25.08 0.32 -54.76
CA GLU A 228 24.42 -0.98 -54.64
C GLU A 228 25.52 -2.05 -54.52
N ALA A 229 25.94 -2.32 -53.29
CA ALA A 229 26.64 -3.55 -52.99
C ALA A 229 25.59 -4.67 -53.00
N THR A 230 25.51 -5.39 -54.12
CA THR A 230 25.06 -6.79 -54.13
C THR A 230 25.89 -7.53 -53.09
N ARG A 231 25.38 -7.65 -51.87
CA ARG A 231 25.95 -8.55 -50.87
C ARG A 231 25.62 -9.96 -51.32
N ASP A 232 26.62 -10.64 -51.83
CA ASP A 232 26.60 -12.09 -52.00
C ASP A 232 26.09 -12.73 -50.70
N ALA A 233 25.04 -13.54 -50.81
CA ALA A 233 24.49 -14.35 -49.71
C ALA A 233 25.47 -15.45 -49.21
N SER A 234 26.72 -15.47 -49.69
CA SER A 234 27.74 -16.47 -49.38
C SER A 234 28.77 -16.05 -48.32
N THR A 235 28.68 -14.83 -47.76
CA THR A 235 29.56 -14.35 -46.69
C THR A 235 28.80 -13.90 -45.43
N ALA A 236 27.62 -14.46 -45.18
CA ALA A 236 26.96 -14.28 -43.89
C ALA A 236 27.86 -14.84 -42.79
N ARG A 237 28.38 -13.96 -41.91
CA ARG A 237 29.13 -14.39 -40.72
C ARG A 237 28.23 -15.33 -39.89
N PRO A 238 28.78 -16.40 -39.31
CA PRO A 238 27.99 -17.28 -38.46
C PRO A 238 27.43 -16.47 -37.29
N SER A 239 26.12 -16.58 -37.08
CA SER A 239 25.38 -15.93 -35.99
C SER A 239 24.50 -16.95 -35.28
N GLY A 240 24.20 -16.69 -34.01
CA GLY A 240 23.33 -17.56 -33.24
C GLY A 240 22.86 -16.94 -31.93
N ALA A 241 21.72 -17.41 -31.42
CA ALA A 241 21.18 -17.00 -30.12
C ALA A 241 21.82 -17.72 -28.92
N LEU A 242 22.77 -18.63 -29.16
CA LEU A 242 23.67 -19.18 -28.16
C LEU A 242 25.09 -19.17 -28.73
N VAL A 243 26.04 -18.63 -27.98
CA VAL A 243 27.46 -18.61 -28.35
C VAL A 243 28.30 -19.24 -27.26
N LEU A 244 29.21 -20.13 -27.65
CA LEU A 244 30.23 -20.69 -26.77
C LEU A 244 31.60 -20.19 -27.25
N LEU A 245 32.25 -19.39 -26.41
CA LEU A 245 33.64 -18.97 -26.58
C LEU A 245 34.53 -19.92 -25.76
N PRO A 246 35.50 -20.61 -26.38
CA PRO A 246 36.40 -21.49 -25.66
C PRO A 246 37.30 -20.69 -24.70
N ALA A 247 37.76 -21.33 -23.62
CA ALA A 247 38.74 -20.74 -22.72
C ALA A 247 40.04 -20.41 -23.46
N GLN A 248 40.59 -19.21 -23.24
CA GLN A 248 41.79 -18.70 -23.91
C GLN A 248 42.71 -18.03 -22.88
N GLY A 249 43.88 -18.62 -22.62
CA GLY A 249 44.81 -18.09 -21.62
C GLY A 249 44.18 -18.05 -20.22
N ALA A 250 44.00 -16.86 -19.66
CA ALA A 250 43.34 -16.65 -18.37
C ALA A 250 41.80 -16.49 -18.49
N ALA A 251 41.28 -16.27 -19.71
CA ALA A 251 39.85 -16.08 -19.92
C ALA A 251 39.10 -17.43 -19.81
N PRO A 252 37.97 -17.49 -19.08
CA PRO A 252 37.19 -18.71 -18.91
C PRO A 252 36.42 -19.09 -20.19
N GLU A 253 35.88 -20.30 -20.23
CA GLU A 253 34.85 -20.66 -21.22
C GLU A 253 33.66 -19.71 -21.03
N THR A 254 33.30 -18.94 -22.05
CA THR A 254 32.20 -17.98 -21.94
C THR A 254 31.00 -18.45 -22.74
N VAL A 255 29.85 -18.58 -22.09
CA VAL A 255 28.58 -18.96 -22.70
C VAL A 255 27.67 -17.74 -22.73
N VAL A 256 27.29 -17.29 -23.92
CA VAL A 256 26.33 -16.21 -24.11
C VAL A 256 24.99 -16.81 -24.51
N LEU A 257 24.00 -16.72 -23.62
CA LEU A 257 22.65 -17.20 -23.85
C LEU A 257 21.76 -16.03 -24.23
N GLY A 258 21.39 -15.91 -25.49
CA GLY A 258 20.64 -14.77 -26.03
C GLY A 258 19.18 -14.66 -25.61
N SER A 259 18.72 -15.33 -24.55
CA SER A 259 17.33 -15.20 -24.09
C SER A 259 17.26 -15.24 -22.57
N ALA A 260 16.86 -14.12 -21.97
CA ALA A 260 16.52 -14.00 -20.56
C ALA A 260 15.37 -14.94 -20.17
N ARG A 261 14.43 -15.16 -21.10
CA ARG A 261 13.27 -16.02 -20.89
C ARG A 261 13.64 -17.49 -20.68
N ALA A 262 14.80 -17.91 -21.16
CA ALA A 262 15.28 -19.26 -20.91
C ALA A 262 15.58 -19.51 -19.42
N VAL A 263 15.84 -18.45 -18.66
CA VAL A 263 16.19 -18.50 -17.23
C VAL A 263 15.04 -17.99 -16.33
N SER A 264 14.04 -17.32 -16.90
CA SER A 264 12.94 -16.72 -16.13
C SER A 264 11.91 -17.74 -15.64
N ASN A 265 11.38 -17.52 -14.44
CA ASN A 265 10.32 -18.35 -13.84
C ASN A 265 9.10 -18.50 -14.75
N GLY A 266 8.75 -17.44 -15.48
CA GLY A 266 7.55 -17.38 -16.31
C GLY A 266 7.62 -18.15 -17.62
N GLN A 267 8.81 -18.50 -18.10
CA GLN A 267 9.05 -19.13 -19.41
C GLN A 267 10.04 -20.30 -19.38
N VAL A 268 10.60 -20.66 -18.22
CA VAL A 268 11.56 -21.77 -18.10
C VAL A 268 11.03 -23.12 -18.62
N LEU A 269 9.71 -23.32 -18.62
CA LEU A 269 9.06 -24.55 -19.10
C LEU A 269 8.79 -24.57 -20.61
N ASP A 270 9.05 -23.48 -21.32
CA ASP A 270 8.80 -23.38 -22.75
C ASP A 270 9.95 -23.99 -23.56
N GLY A 271 9.62 -24.87 -24.52
CA GLY A 271 10.62 -25.49 -25.40
C GLY A 271 11.75 -26.20 -24.64
N ALA A 272 12.98 -25.79 -24.89
CA ALA A 272 14.20 -26.31 -24.26
C ALA A 272 14.81 -25.36 -23.22
N HIS A 273 14.08 -24.32 -22.77
CA HIS A 273 14.58 -23.28 -21.87
C HIS A 273 15.23 -23.83 -20.59
N ALA A 274 14.50 -24.65 -19.83
CA ALA A 274 15.04 -25.31 -18.64
C ALA A 274 16.31 -26.10 -18.94
N ALA A 275 16.32 -26.88 -20.02
CA ALA A 275 17.46 -27.70 -20.38
C ALA A 275 18.69 -26.85 -20.76
N LEU A 276 18.49 -25.71 -21.43
CA LEU A 276 19.55 -24.76 -21.75
C LEU A 276 20.08 -24.08 -20.48
N ALA A 277 19.19 -23.59 -19.61
CA ALA A 277 19.57 -22.94 -18.36
C ALA A 277 20.33 -23.90 -17.43
N LEU A 278 19.82 -25.12 -17.22
CA LEU A 278 20.44 -26.10 -16.33
C LEU A 278 21.80 -26.57 -16.87
N ARG A 279 21.96 -26.79 -18.18
CA ARG A 279 23.27 -27.16 -18.76
C ARG A 279 24.27 -26.02 -18.81
N ALA A 280 23.80 -24.78 -18.98
CA ALA A 280 24.66 -23.61 -18.95
C ALA A 280 25.19 -23.36 -17.53
N LEU A 281 24.29 -23.35 -16.54
CA LEU A 281 24.56 -22.93 -15.16
C LEU A 281 25.07 -24.05 -14.26
N GLY A 282 24.65 -25.30 -14.51
CA GLY A 282 25.04 -26.48 -13.73
C GLY A 282 26.34 -27.14 -14.19
N ALA A 283 27.27 -26.36 -14.77
CA ALA A 283 28.53 -26.90 -15.30
C ALA A 283 29.47 -27.40 -14.19
N THR A 284 29.34 -26.82 -13.00
CA THR A 284 30.13 -27.13 -11.80
C THR A 284 29.21 -27.24 -10.58
N GLN A 285 29.76 -27.72 -9.45
CA GLN A 285 29.00 -27.80 -8.20
C GLN A 285 28.84 -26.44 -7.49
N HIS A 286 29.64 -25.43 -7.84
CA HIS A 286 29.55 -24.10 -7.27
C HIS A 286 29.11 -23.08 -8.33
N LEU A 287 27.93 -22.51 -8.14
CA LEU A 287 27.37 -21.46 -8.98
C LEU A 287 27.29 -20.15 -8.20
N LEU A 288 27.96 -19.13 -8.73
CA LEU A 288 27.89 -17.78 -8.20
C LEU A 288 27.01 -16.94 -9.14
N TRP A 289 25.83 -16.59 -8.66
CA TRP A 289 24.84 -15.79 -9.37
C TRP A 289 25.07 -14.32 -9.05
N TYR A 290 25.70 -13.63 -9.98
CA TYR A 290 26.01 -12.21 -9.86
C TYR A 290 24.85 -11.36 -10.40
N VAL A 291 24.29 -10.53 -9.53
CA VAL A 291 23.24 -9.57 -9.85
C VAL A 291 23.80 -8.17 -9.59
N PRO A 292 24.29 -7.46 -10.62
CA PRO A 292 24.81 -6.11 -10.49
C PRO A 292 23.86 -5.19 -9.74
N GLY A 293 24.38 -4.54 -8.70
CA GLY A 293 23.63 -3.61 -7.87
C GLY A 293 24.04 -2.17 -8.14
N VAL A 294 23.35 -1.22 -7.50
CA VAL A 294 23.68 0.22 -7.57
C VAL A 294 25.12 0.55 -7.13
N SER A 295 25.79 -0.36 -6.39
CA SER A 295 27.21 -0.24 -6.03
C SER A 295 28.18 -0.45 -7.19
N ASP A 296 27.73 -1.10 -8.26
CA ASP A 296 28.56 -1.42 -9.42
C ASP A 296 28.48 -0.35 -10.53
N LEU A 297 27.59 0.64 -10.40
CA LEU A 297 27.46 1.76 -11.34
C LEU A 297 28.71 2.66 -11.37
N ASP A 298 29.34 2.86 -10.20
CA ASP A 298 30.39 3.85 -9.99
C ASP A 298 31.73 3.22 -9.54
N ALA A 299 31.93 1.91 -9.73
CA ALA A 299 33.10 1.22 -9.19
C ALA A 299 34.46 1.58 -9.85
N ALA A 300 34.52 2.70 -10.58
CA ALA A 300 35.75 3.35 -11.02
C ALA A 300 36.30 4.25 -9.89
N ASP A 301 36.70 3.66 -8.76
CA ASP A 301 37.68 4.32 -7.89
C ASP A 301 38.68 3.30 -7.31
N PRO A 302 39.93 3.25 -7.83
CA PRO A 302 40.97 2.35 -7.34
C PRO A 302 41.55 2.76 -5.98
N SER A 303 40.99 3.78 -5.30
CA SER A 303 41.50 4.30 -4.04
C SER A 303 40.80 3.77 -2.77
N GLY A 304 40.36 2.50 -2.74
CA GLY A 304 40.19 1.74 -1.48
C GLY A 304 39.31 2.35 -0.38
N GLN A 305 38.52 3.37 -0.67
CA GLN A 305 37.63 4.01 0.29
C GLN A 305 36.27 3.34 0.15
N GLN A 306 35.99 2.41 1.06
CA GLN A 306 34.73 1.67 1.17
C GLN A 306 33.54 2.59 0.87
N VAL A 307 32.93 2.41 -0.30
CA VAL A 307 31.66 3.05 -0.62
C VAL A 307 30.64 2.43 0.33
N ALA A 308 30.23 3.24 1.30
CA ALA A 308 29.31 2.86 2.35
C ALA A 308 27.98 2.30 1.79
N ASP A 309 27.56 1.18 2.37
CA ASP A 309 26.21 0.62 2.45
C ASP A 309 25.11 1.29 1.60
N PRO A 310 24.63 0.65 0.51
CA PRO A 310 23.47 1.10 -0.24
C PRO A 310 22.15 1.09 0.58
N GLY A 311 22.12 0.42 1.74
CA GLY A 311 21.00 0.43 2.67
C GLY A 311 20.78 1.76 3.43
N ARG A 312 21.69 2.74 3.26
CA ARG A 312 21.66 4.01 3.99
C ARG A 312 21.37 5.23 3.11
N ARG A 313 20.59 5.07 2.03
CA ARG A 313 20.06 6.21 1.25
C ARG A 313 18.68 6.69 1.71
N VAL A 314 18.50 6.78 3.02
CA VAL A 314 17.70 7.88 3.56
C VAL A 314 18.70 9.03 3.74
N PRO A 315 18.56 10.18 3.06
CA PRO A 315 19.45 11.31 3.27
C PRO A 315 19.64 11.55 4.76
N GLU A 316 20.84 11.89 5.24
CA GLU A 316 21.11 12.00 6.69
C GLU A 316 20.19 13.02 7.39
N TRP A 317 19.65 13.97 6.62
CA TRP A 317 18.65 14.94 7.09
C TRP A 317 17.25 14.34 7.27
N LEU A 318 16.93 13.19 6.67
CA LEU A 318 15.60 12.62 6.60
C LEU A 318 15.16 11.96 7.92
N PRO A 319 15.99 11.17 8.63
CA PRO A 319 15.67 10.73 9.99
C PRO A 319 15.40 11.88 10.98
N PRO A 320 16.24 12.93 11.08
CA PRO A 320 15.93 14.07 11.95
C PRO A 320 14.74 14.89 11.43
N ALA A 321 14.49 14.99 10.12
CA ALA A 321 13.29 15.63 9.57
C ALA A 321 12.00 14.86 9.92
N ALA A 322 12.01 13.53 9.88
CA ALA A 322 10.89 12.70 10.29
C ALA A 322 10.62 12.85 11.81
N TRP A 323 11.67 12.93 12.62
CA TRP A 323 11.57 13.22 14.05
C TRP A 323 10.98 14.61 14.32
N LEU A 324 11.43 15.63 13.58
CA LEU A 324 10.90 16.99 13.63
C LEU A 324 9.43 17.06 13.21
N LEU A 325 9.05 16.35 12.14
CA LEU A 325 7.67 16.27 11.68
C LEU A 325 6.78 15.59 12.73
N GLY A 326 7.23 14.47 13.30
CA GLY A 326 6.53 13.78 14.38
C GLY A 326 6.35 14.67 15.62
N ALA A 327 7.42 15.35 16.04
CA ALA A 327 7.38 16.30 17.14
C ALA A 327 6.44 17.49 16.85
N ALA A 328 6.43 18.01 15.63
CA ALA A 328 5.54 19.08 15.20
C ALA A 328 4.05 18.66 15.23
N VAL A 329 3.74 17.44 14.79
CA VAL A 329 2.37 16.89 14.88
C VAL A 329 1.93 16.73 16.33
N VAL A 330 2.80 16.21 17.22
CA VAL A 330 2.51 16.09 18.65
C VAL A 330 2.32 17.47 19.29
N ALA A 331 3.20 18.42 19.00
CA ALA A 331 3.09 19.79 19.49
C ALA A 331 1.80 20.46 19.01
N PHE A 332 1.43 20.26 17.74
CA PHE A 332 0.19 20.77 17.17
C PHE A 332 -1.05 20.13 17.82
N ALA A 333 -1.03 18.82 18.04
CA ALA A 333 -2.11 18.10 18.73
C ALA A 333 -2.28 18.59 20.18
N LEU A 334 -1.18 18.80 20.90
CA LEU A 334 -1.19 19.38 22.25
C LEU A 334 -1.68 20.83 22.23
N ALA A 335 -1.23 21.66 21.29
CA ALA A 335 -1.66 23.06 21.16
C ALA A 335 -3.15 23.18 20.85
N ARG A 336 -3.66 22.37 19.91
CA ARG A 336 -5.08 22.33 19.56
C ARG A 336 -5.92 21.69 20.68
N GLY A 337 -5.34 20.75 21.42
CA GLY A 337 -5.91 20.18 22.63
C GLY A 337 -6.01 21.15 23.81
N ARG A 338 -5.16 22.18 23.89
CA ARG A 338 -5.19 23.20 24.94
C ARG A 338 -6.28 24.27 24.72
N ARG A 339 -6.86 24.39 23.53
CA ARG A 339 -7.82 25.45 23.16
C ARG A 339 -9.30 25.07 23.33
N LEU A 340 -9.67 24.51 24.49
CA LEU A 340 -11.05 24.60 24.97
C LEU A 340 -11.00 25.38 26.27
N GLY A 341 -11.11 26.71 26.14
CA GLY A 341 -11.17 27.63 27.28
C GLY A 341 -12.30 27.24 28.24
N ARG A 342 -12.14 27.66 29.50
CA ARG A 342 -13.08 27.41 30.59
C ARG A 342 -14.50 27.76 30.13
N LEU A 343 -15.43 26.81 30.21
CA LEU A 343 -16.83 27.05 29.91
C LEU A 343 -17.37 28.00 31.01
N VAL A 344 -17.40 29.29 30.70
CA VAL A 344 -17.97 30.31 31.59
C VAL A 344 -19.48 30.16 31.50
N THR A 345 -20.09 29.60 32.56
CA THR A 345 -21.54 29.68 32.74
C THR A 345 -21.85 31.06 33.26
N GLU A 346 -22.25 31.96 32.36
CA GLU A 346 -22.72 33.28 32.71
C GLU A 346 -24.15 33.13 33.28
N PRO A 347 -24.39 33.47 34.56
CA PRO A 347 -25.75 33.45 35.10
C PRO A 347 -26.54 34.61 34.48
N LEU A 348 -27.59 34.31 33.71
CA LEU A 348 -28.53 35.34 33.27
C LEU A 348 -29.26 35.89 34.52
N PRO A 349 -29.17 37.21 34.81
CA PRO A 349 -29.65 37.78 36.06
C PRO A 349 -31.12 38.21 35.99
N ILE A 350 -31.98 37.41 35.36
CA ILE A 350 -33.41 37.74 35.27
C ILE A 350 -34.22 36.56 35.80
N VAL A 351 -34.76 36.74 37.00
CA VAL A 351 -35.82 35.91 37.55
C VAL A 351 -37.09 36.24 36.77
N VAL A 352 -37.33 35.54 35.66
CA VAL A 352 -38.61 35.63 34.95
C VAL A 352 -39.67 34.96 35.81
N ARG A 353 -40.76 35.65 36.12
CA ARG A 353 -41.87 35.05 36.89
C ARG A 353 -42.43 33.88 36.08
N ALA A 354 -42.76 32.76 36.75
CA ALA A 354 -43.30 31.58 36.07
C ALA A 354 -44.56 31.89 35.23
N SER A 355 -45.34 32.91 35.63
CA SER A 355 -46.49 33.43 34.90
C SER A 355 -46.11 34.06 33.55
N GLU A 356 -45.03 34.84 33.48
CA GLU A 356 -44.57 35.49 32.23
C GLU A 356 -44.08 34.47 31.21
N THR A 357 -43.41 33.40 31.66
CA THR A 357 -42.95 32.33 30.76
C THR A 357 -44.13 31.53 30.21
N THR A 358 -45.14 31.28 31.03
CA THR A 358 -46.35 30.56 30.63
C THR A 358 -47.15 31.39 29.63
N GLU A 359 -47.32 32.69 29.86
CA GLU A 359 -47.99 33.61 28.95
C GLU A 359 -47.23 33.73 27.61
N ALA A 360 -45.90 33.91 27.66
CA ALA A 360 -45.08 34.00 26.45
C ALA A 360 -45.17 32.72 25.61
N ARG A 361 -45.14 31.55 26.25
CA ARG A 361 -45.27 30.25 25.56
C ARG A 361 -46.67 30.04 25.01
N GLY A 362 -47.72 30.46 25.74
CA GLY A 362 -49.09 30.48 25.25
C GLY A 362 -49.26 31.36 24.01
N ARG A 363 -48.70 32.59 24.03
CA ARG A 363 -48.71 33.49 22.85
C ARG A 363 -47.95 32.92 21.66
N LEU A 364 -46.86 32.18 21.90
CA LEU A 364 -46.13 31.49 20.83
C LEU A 364 -46.95 30.36 20.21
N TYR A 365 -47.63 29.55 21.03
CA TYR A 365 -48.51 28.50 20.54
C TYR A 365 -49.71 29.04 19.78
N HIS A 366 -50.32 30.13 20.27
CA HIS A 366 -51.40 30.80 19.55
C HIS A 366 -50.93 31.37 18.19
N ARG A 367 -49.75 32.02 18.15
CA ARG A 367 -49.17 32.53 16.89
C ARG A 367 -48.85 31.44 15.87
N ALA A 368 -48.48 30.25 16.32
CA ALA A 368 -48.23 29.11 15.43
C ALA A 368 -49.51 28.53 14.80
N ALA A 369 -50.69 28.85 15.34
CA ALA A 369 -52.00 28.34 14.92
C ALA A 369 -52.10 26.79 14.84
N ASP A 370 -51.22 26.07 15.54
CA ASP A 370 -51.13 24.61 15.58
C ASP A 370 -51.91 24.06 16.79
N ARG A 371 -53.23 23.91 16.61
CA ARG A 371 -54.17 23.44 17.64
C ARG A 371 -53.92 22.00 18.07
N PRO A 372 -53.65 21.04 17.15
CA PRO A 372 -53.28 19.67 17.53
C PRO A 372 -52.04 19.63 18.43
N PHE A 373 -51.02 20.44 18.12
CA PHE A 373 -49.82 20.51 18.95
C PHE A 373 -50.11 21.05 20.36
N ALA A 374 -50.87 22.13 20.46
CA ALA A 374 -51.27 22.70 21.75
C ALA A 374 -52.07 21.71 22.60
N ALA A 375 -53.04 21.01 22.00
CA ALA A 375 -53.83 19.97 22.66
C ALA A 375 -52.96 18.83 23.19
N ARG A 376 -51.97 18.37 22.41
CA ARG A 376 -51.04 17.32 22.83
C ARG A 376 -50.20 17.75 24.02
N VAL A 377 -49.70 18.99 24.03
CA VAL A 377 -48.92 19.54 25.16
C VAL A 377 -49.77 19.60 26.43
N LEU A 378 -51.03 20.06 26.33
CA LEU A 378 -51.97 20.08 27.45
C LEU A 378 -52.23 18.67 27.99
N ARG A 379 -52.60 17.72 27.11
CA ARG A 379 -52.87 16.32 27.48
C ARG A 379 -51.67 15.63 28.11
N VAL A 380 -50.45 15.81 27.59
CA VAL A 380 -49.23 15.24 28.19
C VAL A 380 -49.00 15.82 29.59
N GLY A 381 -49.18 17.14 29.76
CA GLY A 381 -49.09 17.79 31.06
C GLY A 381 -50.11 17.23 32.05
N THR A 382 -51.38 17.12 31.65
CA THR A 382 -52.47 16.59 32.48
C THR A 382 -52.24 15.14 32.84
N ARG A 383 -51.86 14.28 31.90
CA ARG A 383 -51.53 12.88 32.18
C ARG A 383 -50.41 12.74 33.22
N THR A 384 -49.38 13.58 33.11
CA THR A 384 -48.26 13.57 34.06
C THR A 384 -48.72 13.97 35.47
N ARG A 385 -49.54 15.02 35.58
CA ARG A 385 -50.07 15.48 36.88
C ARG A 385 -51.05 14.48 37.49
N LEU A 386 -51.94 13.89 36.69
CA LEU A 386 -52.86 12.84 37.14
C LEU A 386 -52.10 11.59 37.60
N ALA A 387 -51.09 11.14 36.85
CA ALA A 387 -50.27 9.98 37.22
C ALA A 387 -49.50 10.24 38.52
N ASP A 388 -48.83 11.39 38.65
CA ASP A 388 -48.11 11.77 39.86
C ASP A 388 -49.06 11.87 41.07
N ARG A 389 -50.30 12.35 40.88
CA ARG A 389 -51.30 12.49 41.96
C ARG A 389 -51.97 11.18 42.37
N LEU A 390 -52.19 10.27 41.42
CA LEU A 390 -52.76 8.93 41.66
C LEU A 390 -51.69 7.89 42.08
N GLY A 391 -50.43 8.30 42.23
CA GLY A 391 -49.32 7.43 42.64
C GLY A 391 -48.88 6.43 41.56
N LEU A 392 -49.14 6.70 40.29
CA LEU A 392 -48.83 5.81 39.17
C LEU A 392 -47.44 6.14 38.57
N PRO A 393 -46.64 5.13 38.18
CA PRO A 393 -45.39 5.36 37.45
C PRO A 393 -45.62 6.13 36.14
N ARG A 394 -44.69 7.00 35.74
CA ARG A 394 -44.78 7.79 34.49
C ARG A 394 -44.82 6.96 33.21
N SER A 395 -44.46 5.68 33.27
CA SER A 395 -44.56 4.72 32.17
C SER A 395 -45.92 4.00 32.10
N THR A 396 -46.88 4.39 32.94
CA THR A 396 -48.20 3.74 32.98
C THR A 396 -48.94 3.96 31.66
N PRO A 397 -49.47 2.88 31.03
CA PRO A 397 -50.27 2.98 29.82
C PRO A 397 -51.48 3.90 30.01
N VAL A 398 -51.84 4.67 28.97
CA VAL A 398 -52.96 5.63 29.02
C VAL A 398 -54.26 4.96 29.46
N VAL A 399 -54.53 3.73 29.01
CA VAL A 399 -55.73 2.97 29.40
C VAL A 399 -55.82 2.75 30.91
N SER A 400 -54.71 2.44 31.58
CA SER A 400 -54.66 2.23 33.02
C SER A 400 -54.80 3.55 33.80
N LEU A 401 -54.29 4.65 33.24
CA LEU A 401 -54.48 5.98 33.79
C LEU A 401 -55.95 6.43 33.70
N VAL A 402 -56.63 6.14 32.59
CA VAL A 402 -58.07 6.42 32.41
C VAL A 402 -58.90 5.66 33.45
N ASP A 403 -58.60 4.38 33.69
CA ASP A 403 -59.31 3.56 34.70
C ASP A 403 -59.11 4.06 36.13
N ALA A 404 -57.91 4.58 36.44
CA ALA A 404 -57.61 5.16 37.74
C ALA A 404 -58.28 6.53 37.91
N ALA A 405 -58.19 7.39 36.89
CA ALA A 405 -58.79 8.72 36.92
C ALA A 405 -60.33 8.67 36.97
N SER A 406 -60.97 7.79 36.19
CA SER A 406 -62.44 7.62 36.22
C SER A 406 -62.96 7.17 37.60
N ARG A 407 -62.24 6.28 38.28
CA ARG A 407 -62.60 5.84 39.64
C ARG A 407 -62.40 6.94 40.68
N ALA A 408 -61.38 7.77 40.52
CA ALA A 408 -61.10 8.87 41.43
C ALA A 408 -62.07 10.05 41.23
N SER A 409 -62.32 10.47 39.99
CA SER A 409 -63.17 11.64 39.71
C SER A 409 -64.68 11.36 39.70
N GLY A 410 -65.09 10.09 39.62
CA GLY A 410 -66.49 9.71 39.41
C GLY A 410 -67.00 10.00 37.99
N THR A 411 -66.16 10.49 37.08
CA THR A 411 -66.49 10.76 35.68
C THR A 411 -66.55 9.45 34.88
N PRO A 412 -67.51 9.28 33.95
CA PRO A 412 -67.58 8.10 33.10
C PRO A 412 -66.27 7.84 32.34
N ARG A 413 -65.81 6.58 32.32
CA ARG A 413 -64.56 6.15 31.67
C ARG A 413 -64.42 6.67 30.23
N SER A 414 -65.50 6.59 29.44
CA SER A 414 -65.53 7.03 28.05
C SER A 414 -65.26 8.52 27.90
N SER A 415 -65.75 9.34 28.83
CA SER A 415 -65.51 10.79 28.83
C SER A 415 -64.06 11.11 29.19
N VAL A 416 -63.47 10.39 30.15
CA VAL A 416 -62.05 10.54 30.51
C VAL A 416 -61.13 10.10 29.37
N GLU A 417 -61.47 9.01 28.69
CA GLU A 417 -60.75 8.51 27.52
C GLU A 417 -60.79 9.51 26.37
N GLN A 418 -61.98 10.04 26.05
CA GLN A 418 -62.15 11.07 25.03
C GLN A 418 -61.38 12.36 25.36
N LEU A 419 -61.30 12.73 26.64
CA LEU A 419 -60.60 13.94 27.06
C LEU A 419 -59.08 13.80 26.93
N LEU A 420 -58.54 12.67 27.39
CA LEU A 420 -57.10 12.41 27.38
C LEU A 420 -56.58 11.99 25.99
N ASP A 421 -57.32 11.20 25.23
CA ASP A 421 -56.87 10.58 23.97
C ASP A 421 -57.86 10.70 22.79
N GLY A 422 -58.86 11.56 22.90
CA GLY A 422 -59.85 11.78 21.83
C GLY A 422 -59.31 12.58 20.64
N PRO A 423 -60.19 12.94 19.68
CA PRO A 423 -59.78 13.66 18.48
C PRO A 423 -59.14 15.02 18.82
N ASP A 424 -58.28 15.51 17.92
CA ASP A 424 -57.64 16.81 18.04
C ASP A 424 -58.63 17.95 17.76
N PRO A 425 -58.55 19.09 18.49
CA PRO A 425 -59.45 20.22 18.29
C PRO A 425 -59.20 20.91 16.94
N THR A 426 -60.28 21.25 16.24
CA THR A 426 -60.22 21.91 14.92
C THR A 426 -60.37 23.43 15.02
N THR A 427 -61.03 23.93 16.07
CA THR A 427 -61.20 25.37 16.32
C THR A 427 -60.55 25.82 17.64
N ASP A 428 -60.29 27.13 17.78
CA ASP A 428 -59.77 27.69 19.04
C ASP A 428 -60.76 27.55 20.19
N ARG A 429 -62.06 27.55 19.87
CA ARG A 429 -63.12 27.30 20.84
C ARG A 429 -63.04 25.87 21.39
N ASP A 430 -62.82 24.89 20.52
CA ASP A 430 -62.68 23.48 20.94
C ASP A 430 -61.44 23.26 21.78
N LEU A 431 -60.32 23.94 21.46
CA LEU A 431 -59.09 23.89 22.25
C LEU A 431 -59.27 24.50 23.66
N LEU A 432 -60.02 25.62 23.75
CA LEU A 432 -60.35 26.23 25.04
C LEU A 432 -61.26 25.33 25.88
N LEU A 433 -62.29 24.74 25.28
CA LEU A 433 -63.17 23.77 25.95
C LEU A 433 -62.38 22.57 26.45
N LEU A 434 -61.51 21.99 25.61
CA LEU A 434 -60.61 20.91 26.01
C LEU A 434 -59.71 21.32 27.19
N SER A 435 -59.17 22.54 27.20
CA SER A 435 -58.34 23.01 28.31
C SER A 435 -59.11 23.13 29.63
N GLN A 436 -60.39 23.53 29.56
CA GLN A 436 -61.26 23.68 30.74
C GLN A 436 -61.65 22.32 31.29
N GLU A 437 -62.11 21.41 30.42
CA GLU A 437 -62.47 20.04 30.81
C GLU A 437 -61.25 19.28 31.38
N LEU A 438 -60.04 19.49 30.84
CA LEU A 438 -58.79 18.93 31.39
C LEU A 438 -58.45 19.52 32.77
N ALA A 439 -58.79 20.77 33.05
CA ALA A 439 -58.60 21.36 34.37
C ALA A 439 -59.63 20.84 35.37
N ASP A 440 -60.89 20.72 34.95
CA ASP A 440 -62.01 20.23 35.77
C ASP A 440 -61.78 18.77 36.21
N ILE A 441 -61.23 17.92 35.33
CA ILE A 441 -60.88 16.55 35.72
C ILE A 441 -59.69 16.52 36.69
N GLU A 442 -58.72 17.41 36.56
CA GLU A 442 -57.61 17.52 37.52
C GLU A 442 -58.09 17.99 38.89
N GLU A 443 -59.08 18.89 38.93
CA GLU A 443 -59.69 19.40 40.15
C GLU A 443 -60.58 18.35 40.82
N SER A 444 -61.43 17.63 40.08
CA SER A 444 -62.23 16.54 40.64
C SER A 444 -61.40 15.40 41.22
N VAL A 445 -60.29 15.02 40.59
CA VAL A 445 -59.33 14.05 41.16
C VAL A 445 -58.58 14.62 42.37
N ARG A 446 -58.52 15.95 42.50
CA ARG A 446 -57.89 16.61 43.64
C ARG A 446 -58.78 16.63 44.88
N ASP A 447 -60.08 16.75 44.69
CA ASP A 447 -61.07 16.86 45.76
C ASP A 447 -61.66 15.51 46.21
N ALA A 448 -61.41 14.44 45.44
CA ALA A 448 -61.67 13.04 45.81
C ALA A 448 -60.57 12.47 46.72
#